data_AF-A0A0C3AFN2-F1
#
_entry.id   AF-A0A0C3AFN2-F1
#
_cell.length_a   1.000
_cell.length_b   1.000
_cell.length_c   1.000
_cell.angle_alpha   90.00
_cell.angle_beta   90.00
_cell.angle_gamma   90.00
#
_symmetry.space_group_name_H-M   'P 1'
#
loop_
_entity.id
_entity.type
_entity.pdbx_description
1 polymer ?
#
loop_
_entity_poly.entity_id
_entity_poly.type
_entity_poly.pdbx_seq_one_letter_code
_entity_poly.pdbx_strand_id
1 'polypeptide(L)'
;MNDHSKHPTIVRAVATKPPVDTQNGIPQKDAWSLLWKHPFIYVFLTLAAEYAARLRFVTPLMNAIMYPLLWPLSGFDASYTGVPLNREIASLSLFYVLIAWGATVTMSIMGQCMGNSEGYQNKEPRLNKISLRGLPHRLTALHANLLETFPVFVICAVFTYMMEPFNPHLIELLSIHVFAKILLYIPFYAADLDLLRSSSHTLAIGACIRILTIIALSK
;
A
#
# COMPACT_ATOMS: atom_id res chain seq x y z
N MET A 1 -48.28 -15.30 43.20
CA MET A 1 -47.27 -15.06 44.23
C MET A 1 -45.93 -15.35 43.59
N ASN A 2 -45.16 -14.30 43.27
CA ASN A 2 -43.81 -14.37 42.70
C ASN A 2 -42.86 -15.02 43.71
N ASP A 3 -41.89 -15.80 43.23
CA ASP A 3 -40.48 -15.64 43.68
C ASP A 3 -39.51 -16.24 42.65
N HIS A 4 -38.27 -15.78 42.75
CA HIS A 4 -37.33 -15.39 41.73
C HIS A 4 -36.17 -16.38 41.54
N SER A 5 -35.40 -16.10 40.47
CA SER A 5 -33.96 -16.38 40.33
C SER A 5 -33.54 -17.70 39.67
N LYS A 6 -33.88 -17.88 38.40
CA LYS A 6 -32.95 -18.55 37.49
C LYS A 6 -31.94 -17.52 36.99
N HIS A 7 -30.84 -17.36 37.73
CA HIS A 7 -29.70 -16.60 37.23
C HIS A 7 -29.14 -17.30 35.98
N PRO A 8 -28.98 -16.60 34.84
CA PRO A 8 -28.18 -17.14 33.75
C PRO A 8 -26.73 -17.21 34.23
N THR A 9 -26.23 -18.42 34.42
CA THR A 9 -24.80 -18.64 34.63
C THR A 9 -24.08 -18.17 33.37
N ILE A 10 -23.54 -16.97 33.40
CA ILE A 10 -22.58 -16.50 32.41
C ILE A 10 -21.34 -17.39 32.62
N VAL A 11 -21.29 -18.49 31.89
CA VAL A 11 -20.05 -19.25 31.72
C VAL A 11 -19.12 -18.28 31.02
N ARG A 12 -18.25 -17.64 31.80
CA ARG A 12 -17.14 -16.85 31.29
C ARG A 12 -16.35 -17.85 30.45
N ALA A 13 -16.52 -17.80 29.13
CA ALA A 13 -15.61 -18.45 28.22
C ALA A 13 -14.27 -17.80 28.52
N VAL A 14 -13.48 -18.48 29.36
CA VAL A 14 -12.06 -18.21 29.48
C VAL A 14 -11.60 -18.41 28.05
N ALA A 15 -11.24 -17.32 27.38
CA ALA A 15 -10.58 -17.37 26.10
C ALA A 15 -9.26 -18.08 26.37
N THR A 16 -9.30 -19.41 26.38
CA THR A 16 -8.12 -20.23 26.27
C THR A 16 -7.53 -19.78 24.94
N LYS A 17 -6.32 -19.22 25.03
CA LYS A 17 -5.50 -18.94 23.86
C LYS A 17 -5.65 -20.17 22.97
N PRO A 18 -6.12 -20.05 21.72
CA PRO A 18 -6.25 -21.21 20.87
C PRO A 18 -4.90 -21.93 20.93
N PRO A 19 -4.89 -23.28 21.01
CA PRO A 19 -3.63 -24.02 20.87
C PRO A 19 -2.90 -23.42 19.67
N VAL A 20 -1.57 -23.29 19.78
CA VAL A 20 -0.72 -22.83 18.67
C VAL A 20 -0.89 -23.86 17.58
N ASP A 21 -1.96 -23.68 16.82
CA ASP A 21 -2.38 -24.58 15.78
C ASP A 21 -1.45 -24.23 14.65
N THR A 22 -0.60 -25.18 14.31
CA THR A 22 0.16 -25.24 13.06
C THR A 22 -0.82 -25.36 11.90
N GLN A 23 -1.79 -24.46 11.80
CA GLN A 23 -2.99 -24.63 10.98
C GLN A 23 -2.68 -24.64 9.47
N ASN A 24 -1.40 -24.48 9.08
CA ASN A 24 -0.89 -24.69 7.73
C ASN A 24 0.54 -25.25 7.68
N GLY A 25 1.08 -25.86 8.75
CA GLY A 25 2.46 -26.37 8.76
C GLY A 25 3.56 -25.30 8.59
N ILE A 26 3.21 -24.01 8.64
CA ILE A 26 4.16 -22.91 8.59
C ILE A 26 4.66 -22.69 10.02
N PRO A 27 5.94 -22.95 10.33
CA PRO A 27 6.47 -22.67 11.65
C PRO A 27 6.32 -21.16 11.92
N GLN A 28 5.62 -20.82 13.01
CA GLN A 28 5.56 -19.47 13.53
C GLN A 28 6.99 -19.07 13.92
N LYS A 29 7.73 -18.47 12.98
CA LYS A 29 9.08 -17.97 13.22
C LYS A 29 9.03 -17.00 14.40
N ASP A 30 10.06 -17.06 15.24
CA ASP A 30 10.19 -16.19 16.41
C ASP A 30 10.03 -14.71 16.00
N ALA A 31 8.90 -14.11 16.36
CA ALA A 31 8.56 -12.74 16.00
C ALA A 31 9.59 -11.74 16.53
N TRP A 32 10.30 -12.08 17.62
CA TRP A 32 11.37 -11.27 18.19
C TRP A 32 12.59 -11.19 17.27
N SER A 33 12.87 -12.24 16.51
CA SER A 33 13.96 -12.22 15.53
C SER A 33 13.69 -11.28 14.34
N LEU A 34 12.42 -10.99 14.04
CA LEU A 34 12.02 -10.07 12.98
C LEU A 34 12.13 -8.61 13.42
N LEU A 35 11.83 -8.32 14.70
CA LEU A 35 11.95 -6.98 15.29
C LEU A 35 13.36 -6.41 15.15
N TRP A 36 14.40 -7.22 15.33
CA TRP A 36 15.77 -6.76 15.19
C TRP A 36 16.27 -6.70 13.76
N LYS A 37 15.77 -7.56 12.86
CA LYS A 37 16.28 -7.62 11.48
C LYS A 37 15.62 -6.60 10.56
N HIS A 38 14.31 -6.34 10.73
CA HIS A 38 13.56 -5.50 9.81
C HIS A 38 13.97 -4.02 9.77
N PRO A 39 14.30 -3.34 10.89
CA PRO A 39 14.75 -1.95 10.84
C PRO A 39 15.98 -1.73 9.96
N PHE A 40 16.96 -2.64 10.00
CA PHE A 40 18.17 -2.55 9.17
C PHE A 40 17.89 -2.75 7.68
N ILE A 41 16.86 -3.53 7.33
CA ILE A 41 16.43 -3.70 5.94
C ILE A 41 15.95 -2.36 5.37
N TYR A 42 15.21 -1.57 6.15
CA TYR A 42 14.78 -0.23 5.72
C TYR A 42 15.96 0.73 5.54
N VAL A 43 16.98 0.68 6.40
CA VAL A 43 18.21 1.48 6.23
C VAL A 43 18.99 1.08 4.98
N PHE A 44 19.10 -0.21 4.68
CA PHE A 44 19.78 -0.64 3.45
C PHE A 44 18.99 -0.21 2.20
N LEU A 45 17.66 -0.28 2.26
CA LEU A 45 16.82 0.02 1.10
C LEU A 45 16.55 1.51 0.90
N THR A 46 16.80 2.37 1.90
CA THR A 46 16.92 3.82 1.65
C THR A 46 18.14 4.13 0.79
N LEU A 47 19.25 3.41 0.95
CA LEU A 47 20.43 3.53 0.07
C LEU A 47 20.13 3.02 -1.34
N ALA A 48 19.38 1.92 -1.46
CA ALA A 48 18.94 1.42 -2.76
C ALA A 48 18.01 2.41 -3.47
N ALA A 49 17.05 3.01 -2.74
CA ALA A 49 16.17 4.04 -3.27
C ALA A 49 16.94 5.31 -3.68
N GLU A 50 17.91 5.74 -2.87
CA GLU A 50 18.82 6.85 -3.20
C GLU A 50 19.64 6.55 -4.47
N TYR A 51 20.20 5.34 -4.59
CA TYR A 51 20.93 4.93 -5.78
C TYR A 51 20.03 4.93 -7.01
N ALA A 52 18.84 4.35 -6.93
CA ALA A 52 17.86 4.35 -8.02
C ALA A 52 17.46 5.78 -8.41
N ALA A 53 17.26 6.68 -7.45
CA ALA A 53 16.91 8.08 -7.72
C ALA A 53 18.01 8.83 -8.47
N ARG A 54 19.28 8.46 -8.26
CA ARG A 54 20.40 9.08 -9.01
C ARG A 54 20.42 8.69 -10.48
N LEU A 55 19.74 7.61 -10.86
CA LEU A 55 19.62 7.19 -12.26
C LEU A 55 18.65 8.07 -13.07
N ARG A 56 17.77 8.85 -12.39
CA ARG A 56 16.93 9.90 -13.01
C ARG A 56 16.05 9.44 -14.19
N PHE A 57 15.57 8.19 -14.14
CA PHE A 57 14.78 7.61 -15.24
C PHE A 57 13.33 7.28 -14.85
N VAL A 58 13.01 7.25 -13.56
CA VAL A 58 11.68 6.83 -13.11
C VAL A 58 10.67 7.95 -13.32
N THR A 59 11.01 9.21 -13.05
CA THR A 59 10.10 10.34 -13.35
C THR A 59 9.72 10.43 -14.82
N PRO A 60 10.64 10.42 -15.81
CA PRO A 60 10.23 10.47 -17.22
C PRO A 60 9.40 9.25 -17.63
N LEU A 61 9.70 8.06 -17.09
CA LEU A 61 8.87 6.86 -17.30
C LEU A 61 7.46 7.04 -16.74
N MET A 62 7.34 7.55 -15.51
CA MET A 62 6.06 7.80 -14.87
C MET A 62 5.25 8.87 -15.62
N ASN A 63 5.91 9.94 -16.09
CA ASN A 63 5.26 10.96 -16.91
C ASN A 63 4.72 10.39 -18.22
N ALA A 64 5.47 9.49 -18.88
CA ALA A 64 5.02 8.80 -20.09
C ALA A 64 3.81 7.88 -19.86
N ILE A 65 3.73 7.23 -18.70
CA ILE A 65 2.61 6.36 -18.32
C ILE A 65 1.39 7.19 -17.90
N MET A 66 1.60 8.25 -17.12
CA MET A 66 0.53 9.08 -16.59
C MET A 66 -0.13 9.94 -17.67
N TYR A 67 0.64 10.43 -18.64
CA TYR A 67 0.12 11.27 -19.73
C TYR A 67 -1.16 10.69 -20.40
N PRO A 68 -1.14 9.47 -20.97
CA PRO A 68 -2.33 8.91 -21.62
C PRO A 68 -3.46 8.58 -20.62
N LEU A 69 -3.14 8.36 -19.34
CA LEU A 69 -4.14 8.04 -18.32
C LEU A 69 -4.83 9.28 -17.76
N LEU A 70 -4.15 10.42 -17.72
CA LEU A 70 -4.69 11.68 -17.23
C LEU A 70 -5.39 12.49 -18.33
N TRP A 71 -5.11 12.23 -19.60
CA TRP A 71 -5.78 12.91 -20.72
C TRP A 71 -7.31 12.76 -20.74
N PRO A 72 -7.92 11.59 -20.47
CA PRO A 72 -9.37 11.50 -20.33
C PRO A 72 -9.89 12.35 -19.16
N LEU A 73 -9.11 12.47 -18.08
CA LEU A 73 -9.48 13.24 -16.89
C LEU A 73 -9.32 14.75 -17.07
N SER A 74 -8.56 15.20 -18.08
CA SER A 74 -8.52 16.62 -18.48
C SER A 74 -9.75 17.03 -19.29
N GLY A 75 -10.69 16.11 -19.57
CA GLY A 75 -11.84 16.37 -20.44
C GLY A 75 -11.48 16.28 -21.92
N PHE A 76 -10.47 15.47 -22.27
CA PHE A 76 -9.97 15.32 -23.64
C PHE A 76 -9.40 16.63 -24.22
N ASP A 77 -8.82 17.47 -23.36
CA ASP A 77 -8.20 18.73 -23.77
C ASP A 77 -7.02 18.46 -24.73
N ALA A 78 -7.15 18.91 -25.98
CA ALA A 78 -6.13 18.77 -27.02
C ALA A 78 -4.85 19.55 -26.72
N SER A 79 -4.90 20.54 -25.81
CA SER A 79 -3.73 21.28 -25.34
C SER A 79 -2.94 20.54 -24.25
N TYR A 80 -3.48 19.45 -23.71
CA TYR A 80 -2.76 18.58 -22.78
C TYR A 80 -1.76 17.71 -23.55
N THR A 81 -0.51 18.16 -23.60
CA THR A 81 0.57 17.48 -24.33
C THR A 81 1.55 16.72 -23.42
N GLY A 82 1.30 16.70 -22.11
CA GLY A 82 2.18 16.05 -21.14
C GLY A 82 1.95 16.54 -19.71
N VAL A 83 2.68 15.94 -18.77
CA VAL A 83 2.73 16.40 -17.38
C VAL A 83 3.62 17.64 -17.30
N PRO A 84 3.10 18.82 -16.91
CA PRO A 84 3.93 20.00 -16.74
C PRO A 84 4.94 19.85 -15.60
N LEU A 85 6.15 20.39 -15.76
CA LEU A 85 7.23 20.30 -14.78
C LEU A 85 6.81 20.81 -13.38
N ASN A 86 5.97 21.84 -13.30
CA ASN A 86 5.48 22.40 -12.05
C ASN A 86 4.28 21.66 -11.45
N ARG A 87 3.82 20.58 -12.09
CA ARG A 87 2.66 19.78 -11.68
C ARG A 87 3.00 18.32 -11.42
N GLU A 88 4.27 17.91 -11.53
CA GLU A 88 4.68 16.51 -11.38
C GLU A 88 4.22 15.89 -10.06
N ILE A 89 4.41 16.57 -8.93
CA ILE A 89 3.97 16.08 -7.61
C ILE A 89 2.45 15.90 -7.56
N ALA A 90 1.70 16.86 -8.11
CA ALA A 90 0.24 16.79 -8.14
C ALA A 90 -0.25 15.66 -9.05
N SER A 91 0.38 15.49 -10.22
CA SER A 91 0.06 14.42 -11.17
C SER A 91 0.40 13.03 -10.62
N LEU A 92 1.54 12.87 -9.94
CA LEU A 92 1.90 11.65 -9.21
C LEU A 92 0.89 11.34 -8.10
N SER A 93 0.49 12.36 -7.34
CA SER A 93 -0.49 12.22 -6.25
C SER A 93 -1.86 11.80 -6.79
N LEU A 94 -2.34 12.45 -7.85
CA LEU A 94 -3.59 12.10 -8.52
C LEU A 94 -3.54 10.67 -9.05
N PHE A 95 -2.46 10.30 -9.75
CA PHE A 95 -2.28 8.94 -10.26
C PHE A 95 -2.29 7.90 -9.13
N TYR A 96 -1.56 8.15 -8.04
CA TYR A 96 -1.52 7.23 -6.91
C TYR A 96 -2.89 7.08 -6.25
N VAL A 97 -3.62 8.18 -6.05
CA VAL A 97 -4.99 8.16 -5.49
C VAL A 97 -5.95 7.40 -6.40
N LEU A 98 -5.94 7.65 -7.71
CA LEU A 98 -6.82 6.97 -8.67
C LEU A 98 -6.63 5.45 -8.64
N ILE A 99 -5.39 4.99 -8.57
CA ILE A 99 -5.13 3.55 -8.52
C ILE A 99 -5.40 2.98 -7.13
N ALA A 100 -4.90 3.60 -6.06
CA ALA A 100 -5.07 3.12 -4.71
C ALA A 100 -6.55 3.10 -4.28
N TRP A 101 -7.31 4.14 -4.60
CA TRP A 101 -8.72 4.26 -4.20
C TRP A 101 -9.71 3.87 -5.29
N GLY A 102 -9.40 4.07 -6.57
CA GLY A 102 -10.30 3.65 -7.66
C GLY A 102 -10.11 2.18 -8.01
N ALA A 103 -8.91 1.83 -8.48
CA ALA A 103 -8.65 0.48 -8.97
C ALA A 103 -8.64 -0.57 -7.85
N THR A 104 -7.90 -0.34 -6.76
CA THR A 104 -7.74 -1.40 -5.75
C THR A 104 -8.94 -1.59 -4.82
N VAL A 105 -9.79 -0.56 -4.64
CA VAL A 105 -11.12 -0.73 -4.00
C VAL A 105 -11.97 -1.68 -4.83
N THR A 106 -12.04 -1.46 -6.15
CA THR A 106 -12.76 -2.34 -7.07
C THR A 106 -12.21 -3.77 -7.02
N MET A 107 -10.89 -3.95 -7.05
CA MET A 107 -10.26 -5.27 -6.89
C MET A 107 -10.61 -5.94 -5.55
N SER A 108 -10.67 -5.18 -4.45
CA SER A 108 -11.05 -5.68 -3.14
C SER A 108 -12.53 -6.11 -3.07
N ILE A 109 -13.43 -5.36 -3.71
CA ILE A 109 -14.84 -5.73 -3.86
C ILE A 109 -14.96 -6.99 -4.71
N MET A 110 -14.27 -7.04 -5.85
CA MET A 110 -14.22 -8.23 -6.71
C MET A 110 -13.71 -9.45 -5.96
N GLY A 111 -12.64 -9.31 -5.18
CA GLY A 111 -12.11 -10.39 -4.34
C GLY A 111 -13.17 -10.91 -3.37
N GLN A 112 -13.91 -10.01 -2.71
CA GLN A 112 -15.01 -10.41 -1.82
C GLN A 112 -16.14 -11.13 -2.56
N CYS A 113 -16.49 -10.70 -3.77
CA CYS A 113 -17.48 -11.41 -4.60
C CYS A 113 -16.98 -12.79 -5.05
N MET A 114 -15.71 -12.90 -5.43
CA MET A 114 -15.13 -14.16 -5.92
C MET A 114 -15.00 -15.21 -4.81
N GLY A 115 -14.78 -14.77 -3.57
CA GLY A 115 -14.63 -15.66 -2.42
C GLY A 115 -15.95 -16.12 -1.78
N ASN A 116 -17.09 -15.65 -2.27
CA ASN A 116 -18.41 -15.97 -1.71
C ASN A 116 -19.39 -16.32 -2.84
N SER A 117 -20.01 -17.50 -2.76
CA SER A 117 -20.98 -17.97 -3.77
C SER A 117 -22.23 -17.10 -3.89
N GLU A 118 -22.59 -16.38 -2.82
CA GLU A 118 -23.71 -15.43 -2.80
C GLU A 118 -23.28 -14.01 -3.24
N GLY A 119 -22.01 -13.81 -3.58
CA GLY A 119 -21.45 -12.53 -4.02
C GLY A 119 -21.08 -11.59 -2.86
N TYR A 120 -21.24 -10.29 -3.06
CA TYR A 120 -20.80 -9.28 -2.09
C TYR A 120 -21.69 -9.25 -0.84
N GLN A 121 -21.19 -9.76 0.28
CA GLN A 121 -21.90 -9.76 1.56
C GLN A 121 -21.56 -8.52 2.41
N ASN A 122 -22.49 -7.55 2.45
CA ASN A 122 -22.31 -6.31 3.21
C ASN A 122 -22.92 -6.32 4.61
N LYS A 123 -23.64 -7.39 5.00
CA LYS A 123 -24.25 -7.50 6.34
C LYS A 123 -23.19 -7.70 7.43
N GLU A 124 -22.18 -8.51 7.13
CA GLU A 124 -21.08 -8.83 8.05
C GLU A 124 -19.73 -8.76 7.32
N PRO A 125 -19.31 -7.56 6.88
CA PRO A 125 -18.19 -7.41 5.94
C PRO A 125 -16.85 -7.87 6.53
N ARG A 126 -16.69 -7.81 7.85
CA ARG A 126 -15.48 -8.28 8.54
C ARG A 126 -15.38 -9.80 8.55
N LEU A 127 -16.49 -10.49 8.83
CA LEU A 127 -16.54 -11.94 8.81
C LEU A 127 -16.31 -12.48 7.39
N ASN A 128 -16.90 -11.82 6.38
CA ASN A 128 -16.67 -12.17 4.99
C ASN A 128 -15.19 -12.07 4.60
N LYS A 129 -14.47 -11.01 5.01
CA LYS A 129 -13.03 -10.87 4.71
C LYS A 129 -12.15 -11.94 5.37
N ILE A 130 -12.54 -12.40 6.56
CA ILE A 130 -11.80 -13.43 7.32
C ILE A 130 -11.94 -14.82 6.67
N SER A 131 -13.07 -15.11 6.02
CA SER A 131 -13.29 -16.39 5.35
C SER A 131 -12.57 -16.52 3.99
N LEU A 132 -12.17 -15.40 3.38
CA LEU A 132 -11.49 -15.42 2.07
C LEU A 132 -10.19 -16.22 2.08
N ARG A 133 -9.89 -16.90 0.98
CA ARG A 133 -8.64 -17.64 0.74
C ARG A 133 -8.11 -17.34 -0.67
N GLY A 134 -6.84 -17.66 -0.90
CA GLY A 134 -6.20 -17.53 -2.22
C GLY A 134 -6.25 -16.10 -2.79
N LEU A 135 -6.50 -15.99 -4.10
CA LEU A 135 -6.57 -14.71 -4.81
C LEU A 135 -7.60 -13.72 -4.21
N PRO A 136 -8.87 -14.12 -3.92
CA PRO A 136 -9.83 -13.29 -3.19
C PRO A 136 -9.24 -12.59 -1.95
N HIS A 137 -8.57 -13.36 -1.09
CA HIS A 137 -7.95 -12.83 0.12
C HIS A 137 -6.84 -11.84 -0.21
N ARG A 138 -5.98 -12.19 -1.17
CA ARG A 138 -4.86 -11.33 -1.59
C ARG A 138 -5.32 -9.99 -2.14
N LEU A 139 -6.39 -9.93 -2.92
CA LEU A 139 -6.92 -8.66 -3.45
C LEU A 139 -7.43 -7.74 -2.32
N THR A 140 -8.08 -8.31 -1.31
CA THR A 140 -8.52 -7.52 -0.14
C THR A 140 -7.35 -7.04 0.72
N ALA A 141 -6.35 -7.89 0.93
CA ALA A 141 -5.17 -7.58 1.72
C ALA A 141 -4.24 -6.59 1.00
N LEU A 142 -4.15 -6.66 -0.33
CA LEU A 142 -3.46 -5.68 -1.16
C LEU A 142 -4.00 -4.27 -0.93
N HIS A 143 -5.32 -4.10 -1.05
CA HIS A 143 -5.97 -2.81 -0.83
C HIS A 143 -5.72 -2.29 0.60
N ALA A 144 -5.87 -3.15 1.60
CA ALA A 144 -5.59 -2.79 3.00
C ALA A 144 -4.15 -2.30 3.19
N ASN A 145 -3.16 -3.00 2.62
CA ASN A 145 -1.77 -2.58 2.73
C ASN A 145 -1.47 -1.24 2.03
N LEU A 146 -2.11 -0.98 0.89
CA LEU A 146 -1.99 0.32 0.23
C LEU A 146 -2.51 1.43 1.14
N LEU A 147 -3.64 1.22 1.82
CA LEU A 147 -4.18 2.19 2.79
C LEU A 147 -3.26 2.40 4.00
N GLU A 148 -2.58 1.37 4.50
CA GLU A 148 -1.61 1.50 5.59
C GLU A 148 -0.41 2.38 5.20
N THR A 149 0.02 2.29 3.94
CA THR A 149 1.21 3.02 3.45
C THR A 149 0.88 4.38 2.81
N PHE A 150 -0.39 4.64 2.53
CA PHE A 150 -0.86 5.89 1.92
C PHE A 150 -0.55 7.15 2.75
N PRO A 151 -0.76 7.19 4.09
CA PRO A 151 -0.45 8.38 4.89
C PRO A 151 1.03 8.79 4.80
N VAL A 152 1.94 7.81 4.76
CA VAL A 152 3.39 8.07 4.65
C VAL A 152 3.71 8.75 3.32
N PHE A 153 3.11 8.29 2.22
CA PHE A 153 3.24 8.93 0.91
C PHE A 153 2.71 10.37 0.94
N VAL A 154 1.51 10.59 1.50
CA VAL A 154 0.90 11.92 1.58
C VAL A 154 1.80 12.91 2.31
N ILE A 155 2.36 12.52 3.46
CA ILE A 155 3.30 13.38 4.20
C ILE A 155 4.51 13.73 3.33
N CYS A 156 5.10 12.75 2.64
CA CYS A 156 6.25 12.99 1.76
C CYS A 156 5.91 13.94 0.60
N ALA A 157 4.77 13.74 -0.06
CA ALA A 157 4.32 14.55 -1.18
C ALA A 157 4.04 16.00 -0.74
N VAL A 158 3.34 16.17 0.38
CA VAL A 158 3.02 17.49 0.95
C VAL A 158 4.29 18.22 1.36
N PHE A 159 5.22 17.57 2.08
CA PHE A 159 6.45 18.22 2.52
C PHE A 159 7.36 18.57 1.35
N THR A 160 7.48 17.69 0.36
CA THR A 160 8.23 17.99 -0.87
C THR A 160 7.62 19.19 -1.57
N TYR A 161 6.29 19.26 -1.73
CA TYR A 161 5.63 20.38 -2.38
C TYR A 161 5.76 21.70 -1.60
N MET A 162 5.69 21.66 -0.27
CA MET A 162 5.76 22.86 0.57
C MET A 162 7.17 23.41 0.74
N MET A 163 8.18 22.55 0.79
CA MET A 163 9.56 22.95 1.12
C MET A 163 10.46 23.02 -0.11
N GLU A 164 10.30 22.09 -1.06
CA GLU A 164 11.24 21.88 -2.17
C GLU A 164 10.51 21.48 -3.48
N PRO A 165 9.52 22.27 -3.95
CA PRO A 165 8.57 21.85 -5.01
C PRO A 165 9.21 21.58 -6.37
N PHE A 166 10.40 22.13 -6.62
CA PHE A 166 11.11 22.01 -7.90
C PHE A 166 12.38 21.16 -7.79
N ASN A 167 12.57 20.47 -6.66
CA ASN A 167 13.76 19.65 -6.46
C ASN A 167 13.63 18.33 -7.22
N PRO A 168 14.36 18.14 -8.34
CA PRO A 168 14.19 16.97 -9.19
C PRO A 168 14.57 15.67 -8.46
N HIS A 169 15.39 15.75 -7.40
CA HIS A 169 15.75 14.57 -6.62
C HIS A 169 14.60 14.05 -5.76
N LEU A 170 13.89 14.95 -5.11
CA LEU A 170 12.75 14.57 -4.27
C LEU A 170 11.57 14.10 -5.13
N ILE A 171 11.36 14.73 -6.29
CA ILE A 171 10.36 14.30 -7.26
C ILE A 171 10.69 12.89 -7.77
N GLU A 172 11.97 12.59 -8.07
CA GLU A 172 12.38 11.25 -8.47
C GLU A 172 12.13 10.19 -7.37
N LEU A 173 12.39 10.52 -6.10
CA LEU A 173 12.08 9.62 -4.99
C LEU A 173 10.56 9.39 -4.84
N LEU A 174 9.73 10.42 -5.03
CA LEU A 174 8.27 10.28 -5.06
C LEU A 174 7.83 9.39 -6.23
N SER A 175 8.40 9.60 -7.42
CA SER A 175 8.17 8.76 -8.60
C SER A 175 8.53 7.31 -8.33
N ILE A 176 9.65 7.02 -7.67
CA ILE A 176 10.05 5.66 -7.25
C ILE A 176 9.01 5.04 -6.32
N HIS A 177 8.49 5.79 -5.35
CA HIS A 177 7.45 5.27 -4.47
C HIS A 177 6.22 4.84 -5.26
N VAL A 178 5.69 5.73 -6.11
CA VAL A 178 4.48 5.49 -6.90
C VAL A 178 4.72 4.34 -7.88
N PHE A 179 5.85 4.33 -8.59
CA PHE A 179 6.26 3.26 -9.49
C PHE A 179 6.29 1.90 -8.76
N ALA A 180 7.00 1.82 -7.64
CA ALA A 180 7.16 0.59 -6.89
C ALA A 180 5.84 0.09 -6.29
N LYS A 181 4.95 0.97 -5.82
CA LYS A 181 3.64 0.58 -5.27
C LYS A 181 2.63 0.20 -6.33
N ILE A 182 2.59 0.92 -7.45
CA ILE A 182 1.54 0.72 -8.44
C ILE A 182 1.94 -0.31 -9.49
N LEU A 183 3.13 -0.19 -10.05
CA LEU A 183 3.53 -1.01 -11.21
C LEU A 183 4.22 -2.31 -10.81
N LEU A 184 4.77 -2.39 -9.59
CA LEU A 184 5.44 -3.60 -9.10
C LEU A 184 4.62 -4.30 -8.00
N TYR A 185 4.29 -3.58 -6.93
CA TYR A 185 3.68 -4.18 -5.74
C TYR A 185 2.30 -4.80 -6.03
N ILE A 186 1.40 -4.07 -6.69
CA ILE A 186 0.06 -4.59 -7.06
C ILE A 186 0.14 -5.91 -7.84
N PRO A 187 0.83 -6.01 -9.01
CA PRO A 187 0.86 -7.25 -9.77
C PRO A 187 1.58 -8.39 -9.01
N PHE A 188 2.67 -8.10 -8.30
CA PHE A 188 3.36 -9.13 -7.50
C PHE A 188 2.50 -9.64 -6.34
N TYR A 189 1.67 -8.78 -5.74
CA TYR A 189 0.72 -9.19 -4.71
C TYR A 189 -0.36 -10.10 -5.29
N ALA A 190 -0.96 -9.73 -6.41
CA ALA A 190 -2.01 -10.53 -7.05
C ALA A 190 -1.48 -11.90 -7.48
N ALA A 191 -0.25 -11.94 -8.04
CA ALA A 191 0.42 -13.13 -8.54
C ALA A 191 1.10 -14.01 -7.46
N ASP A 192 1.01 -13.66 -6.18
CA ASP A 192 1.60 -14.42 -5.07
C ASP A 192 3.15 -14.51 -5.10
N LEU A 193 3.80 -13.47 -5.62
CA LEU A 193 5.26 -13.40 -5.74
C LEU A 193 5.87 -12.71 -4.51
N ASP A 194 5.97 -13.44 -3.40
CA ASP A 194 6.30 -12.92 -2.08
C ASP A 194 7.58 -12.07 -2.02
N LEU A 195 8.69 -12.57 -2.56
CA LEU A 195 9.98 -11.88 -2.50
C LEU A 195 9.96 -10.56 -3.29
N LEU A 196 9.35 -10.57 -4.48
CA LEU A 196 9.25 -9.38 -5.32
C LEU A 196 8.30 -8.36 -4.71
N ARG A 197 7.18 -8.81 -4.13
CA ARG A 197 6.24 -7.98 -3.37
C ARG A 197 6.94 -7.30 -2.19
N SER A 198 7.69 -8.04 -1.37
CA SER A 198 8.39 -7.47 -0.22
C SER A 198 9.50 -6.50 -0.65
N SER A 199 10.19 -6.79 -1.75
CA SER A 199 11.24 -5.93 -2.30
C SER A 199 10.66 -4.60 -2.81
N SER A 200 9.57 -4.63 -3.59
CA SER A 200 8.92 -3.43 -4.10
C SER A 200 8.29 -2.59 -2.99
N HIS A 201 7.66 -3.24 -2.00
CA HIS A 201 7.14 -2.55 -0.82
C HIS A 201 8.24 -1.78 -0.10
N THR A 202 9.35 -2.47 0.19
CA THR A 202 10.40 -1.89 1.01
C THR A 202 11.19 -0.83 0.25
N LEU A 203 11.37 -0.96 -1.07
CA LEU A 203 11.91 0.11 -1.91
C LEU A 203 11.05 1.38 -1.85
N ALA A 204 9.72 1.23 -1.93
CA ALA A 204 8.79 2.37 -1.86
C ALA A 204 8.84 3.08 -0.51
N ILE A 205 8.92 2.32 0.59
CA ILE A 205 9.06 2.88 1.94
C ILE A 205 10.46 3.51 2.14
N GLY A 206 11.51 2.87 1.60
CA GLY A 206 12.86 3.42 1.60
C GLY A 206 12.94 4.78 0.91
N ALA A 207 12.23 4.97 -0.21
CA ALA A 207 12.13 6.25 -0.89
C ALA A 207 11.48 7.33 0.01
N CYS A 208 10.36 7.00 0.68
CA CYS A 208 9.71 7.91 1.63
C CYS A 208 10.62 8.32 2.80
N ILE A 209 11.27 7.34 3.43
CA ILE A 209 12.22 7.61 4.53
C ILE A 209 13.35 8.52 4.04
N ARG A 210 13.85 8.29 2.82
CA ARG A 210 14.91 9.11 2.23
C ARG A 210 14.46 10.56 1.98
N ILE A 211 13.25 10.76 1.44
CA ILE A 211 12.65 12.11 1.27
C ILE A 211 12.64 12.84 2.61
N LEU A 212 12.04 12.23 3.63
CA LEU A 212 11.92 12.84 4.95
C LEU A 212 13.29 13.10 5.59
N THR A 213 14.27 12.22 5.36
CA THR A 213 15.64 12.42 5.84
C THR A 213 16.29 13.62 5.17
N ILE A 214 16.13 13.79 3.85
CA ILE A 214 16.70 14.94 3.12
C ILE A 214 16.05 16.23 3.62
N ILE A 215 14.72 16.26 3.73
CA ILE A 215 13.97 17.44 4.20
C ILE A 215 14.30 17.77 5.66
N ALA A 216 14.48 16.77 6.53
CA ALA A 216 14.83 17.00 7.93
C ALA A 216 16.27 17.52 8.10
N LEU A 217 17.16 17.26 7.14
CA LEU A 217 18.57 17.64 7.19
C LEU A 217 18.92 18.83 6.28
N SER A 218 18.00 19.26 5.41
CA SER A 218 18.15 20.48 4.61
C SER A 218 18.13 21.69 5.55
N LYS A 219 19.08 22.60 5.36
CA LYS A 219 19.18 23.86 6.12
C LYS A 219 18.43 24.97 5.44
#